data_AF-A0A7J9JW32-F1
#
_entry.id   AF-A0A7J9JW32-F1
#
_cell.length_a   1.000
_cell.length_b   1.000
_cell.length_c   1.000
_cell.angle_alpha   90.00
_cell.angle_beta   90.00
_cell.angle_gamma   90.00
#
_symmetry.space_group_name_H-M   'P 1'
#
loop_
_entity.id
_entity.type
_entity.pdbx_description
1 polymer ?
#
loop_
_entity_poly.entity_id
_entity_poly.type
_entity_poly.pdbx_seq_one_letter_code
_entity_poly.pdbx_strand_id
1 'polypeptide(L)'
;MARFYLVSLLICLHATSTFSRHVPQQISEPVPRYSTRRQLDMEQCRTGNPIDDCWRCDPEWEANRRKLADCAVGFGKNAIGGRDGDVYVVTDSGNDDPLNPTPGTLRHAVIQTEPLWIIFDHDMVINLREQLLINSYKTIDGRGHDVQITSGPCITLHNVSNVIIHNIYIHKCLPSGYAMVWDPFPHSGSDGDGISIFGSRDVWIDHCTLANCYDGLIDATYGSTSITISNNYMLHHNEVMLMGHSDEFLD
;
A
#
# COMPACT_ATOMS: atom_id res chain seq x y z
N MET A 1 -73.10 18.20 -12.97
CA MET A 1 -71.96 17.46 -12.38
C MET A 1 -70.69 18.23 -12.71
N ALA A 2 -69.94 18.60 -11.68
CA ALA A 2 -68.78 19.50 -11.73
C ALA A 2 -67.50 18.81 -12.22
N ARG A 3 -66.56 19.61 -12.77
CA ARG A 3 -65.09 19.43 -12.75
C ARG A 3 -64.45 20.66 -13.42
N PHE A 4 -64.10 21.70 -12.65
CA PHE A 4 -62.82 21.94 -11.96
C PHE A 4 -61.65 22.29 -12.90
N TYR A 5 -61.17 23.53 -12.72
CA TYR A 5 -59.99 24.16 -13.31
C TYR A 5 -58.70 23.39 -12.98
N LEU A 6 -57.73 23.37 -13.89
CA LEU A 6 -56.32 23.18 -13.52
C LEU A 6 -55.47 24.33 -14.06
N VAL A 7 -54.96 25.09 -13.10
CA VAL A 7 -53.98 26.17 -13.21
C VAL A 7 -52.63 25.54 -13.54
N SER A 8 -51.96 26.02 -14.59
CA SER A 8 -50.53 25.73 -14.81
C SER A 8 -49.72 26.63 -13.88
N LEU A 9 -49.17 26.05 -12.81
CA LEU A 9 -48.29 26.73 -11.88
C LEU A 9 -46.84 26.54 -12.35
N LEU A 10 -46.22 27.61 -12.86
CA LEU A 10 -44.77 27.68 -13.01
C LEU A 10 -44.13 27.64 -11.61
N ILE A 11 -43.31 26.63 -11.35
CA ILE A 11 -42.40 26.62 -10.20
C ILE A 11 -40.98 26.69 -10.76
N CYS A 12 -40.40 27.90 -10.77
CA CYS A 12 -38.96 28.09 -10.92
C CYS A 12 -38.30 27.74 -9.59
N LEU A 13 -37.75 26.53 -9.45
CA LEU A 13 -36.81 26.24 -8.37
C LEU A 13 -35.47 26.91 -8.70
N HIS A 14 -35.12 27.96 -7.96
CA HIS A 14 -33.76 28.48 -7.87
C HIS A 14 -32.95 27.53 -6.98
N ALA A 15 -32.10 26.71 -7.59
CA ALA A 15 -31.08 25.97 -6.85
C ALA A 15 -29.98 26.95 -6.43
N THR A 16 -30.03 27.42 -5.19
CA THR A 16 -28.90 28.13 -4.57
C THR A 16 -27.85 27.09 -4.17
N SER A 17 -26.73 27.04 -4.89
CA SER A 17 -25.57 26.25 -4.51
C SER A 17 -24.86 26.92 -3.33
N THR A 18 -25.08 26.41 -2.12
CA THR A 18 -24.24 26.76 -0.97
C THR A 18 -22.93 25.99 -1.07
N PHE A 19 -21.92 26.58 -1.71
CA PHE A 19 -20.55 26.09 -1.66
C PHE A 19 -20.01 26.32 -0.24
N SER A 20 -19.80 25.26 0.53
CA SER A 20 -19.08 25.34 1.81
C SER A 20 -17.61 25.65 1.52
N ARG A 21 -17.21 26.91 1.70
CA ARG A 21 -15.79 27.30 1.69
C ARG A 21 -15.19 26.88 3.03
N HIS A 22 -14.62 25.68 3.10
CA HIS A 22 -13.63 25.39 4.13
C HIS A 22 -12.33 26.10 3.75
N VAL A 23 -11.91 27.03 4.61
CA VAL A 23 -10.61 27.70 4.53
C VAL A 23 -9.54 26.66 4.82
N PRO A 24 -8.49 26.50 3.99
CA PRO A 24 -7.37 25.63 4.33
C PRO A 24 -6.69 26.16 5.59
N GLN A 25 -6.64 25.37 6.64
CA GLN A 25 -5.86 25.66 7.83
C GLN A 25 -4.37 25.59 7.44
N GLN A 26 -3.64 26.70 7.58
CA GLN A 26 -2.19 26.70 7.39
C GLN A 26 -1.54 25.75 8.40
N ILE A 27 -0.76 24.79 7.90
CA ILE A 27 0.06 23.92 8.73
C ILE A 27 1.50 24.46 8.74
N SER A 28 2.05 24.51 9.95
CA SER A 28 3.45 24.71 10.38
C SER A 28 3.96 26.13 10.59
N GLU A 29 4.20 26.45 11.87
CA GLU A 29 5.20 27.44 12.27
C GLU A 29 6.59 26.78 12.36
N PRO A 30 7.68 27.51 12.03
CA PRO A 30 9.04 26.97 12.10
C PRO A 30 9.52 26.84 13.56
N VAL A 31 9.98 25.63 13.92
CA VAL A 31 10.59 25.32 15.22
C VAL A 31 11.95 26.06 15.35
N PRO A 32 12.23 26.75 16.48
CA PRO A 32 13.49 27.47 16.64
C PRO A 32 14.67 26.49 16.82
N ARG A 33 15.70 26.65 15.99
CA ARG A 33 16.90 25.79 15.98
C ARG A 33 17.90 26.23 17.05
N TYR A 34 18.06 25.42 18.10
CA TYR A 34 19.22 25.48 18.99
C TYR A 34 20.36 24.64 18.40
N SER A 35 21.29 25.31 17.70
CA SER A 35 22.40 24.70 16.97
C SER A 35 23.46 24.08 17.88
N THR A 36 23.61 22.76 17.84
CA THR A 36 24.79 22.01 18.29
C THR A 36 25.42 21.26 17.11
N ARG A 37 26.72 20.92 17.16
CA ARG A 37 27.47 20.30 16.05
C ARG A 37 26.81 19.06 15.41
N ARG A 38 26.04 18.26 16.16
CA ARG A 38 25.27 17.11 15.63
C ARG A 38 24.13 17.52 14.69
N GLN A 39 23.60 18.72 14.83
CA GLN A 39 22.53 19.24 13.98
C GLN A 39 23.03 19.59 12.58
N LEU A 40 24.29 20.03 12.45
CA LEU A 40 24.89 20.38 11.16
C LEU A 40 25.07 19.16 10.25
N ASP A 41 25.42 17.99 10.81
CA ASP A 41 25.54 16.75 10.02
C ASP A 41 24.17 16.20 9.59
N MET A 42 23.15 16.29 10.44
CA MET A 42 21.78 15.89 10.07
C MET A 42 21.14 16.83 9.03
N GLU A 43 21.49 18.12 9.02
CA GLU A 43 21.03 19.06 8.00
C GLU A 43 21.57 18.73 6.60
N GLN A 44 22.76 18.13 6.50
CA GLN A 44 23.36 17.75 5.20
C GLN A 44 22.72 16.52 4.57
N CYS A 45 22.14 15.63 5.37
CA CYS A 45 21.47 14.44 4.86
C CYS A 45 20.04 14.72 4.35
N ARG A 46 19.39 15.76 4.88
CA ARG A 46 17.99 16.06 4.56
C ARG A 46 17.81 16.46 3.10
N THR A 47 16.83 15.84 2.48
CA THR A 47 16.42 16.04 1.08
C THR A 47 15.26 17.03 0.97
N GLY A 48 14.55 17.30 2.08
CA GLY A 48 13.31 18.07 2.11
C GLY A 48 12.06 17.21 1.94
N ASN A 49 12.20 15.90 1.68
CA ASN A 49 11.11 14.95 1.72
C ASN A 49 10.89 14.49 3.18
N PRO A 50 9.73 14.80 3.81
CA PRO A 50 9.52 14.54 5.24
C PRO A 50 9.53 13.05 5.61
N ILE A 51 9.17 12.16 4.67
CA ILE A 51 9.22 10.70 4.89
C ILE A 51 10.67 10.25 4.96
N ASP A 52 11.45 10.57 3.93
CA ASP A 52 12.83 10.12 3.82
C ASP A 52 13.71 10.74 4.91
N ASP A 53 13.52 12.03 5.19
CA ASP A 53 14.28 12.77 6.20
C ASP A 53 14.05 12.23 7.62
N CYS A 54 12.97 11.47 7.85
CA CYS A 54 12.66 10.85 9.14
C CYS A 54 13.50 9.60 9.42
N TRP A 55 13.87 8.82 8.41
CA TRP A 55 14.59 7.54 8.61
C TRP A 55 15.92 7.43 7.86
N ARG A 56 16.08 8.02 6.66
CA ARG A 56 17.29 7.84 5.82
C ARG A 56 18.55 8.43 6.43
N CYS A 57 18.40 9.42 7.31
CA CYS A 57 19.53 10.04 7.99
C CYS A 57 20.03 9.26 9.21
N ASP A 58 19.45 8.09 9.48
CA ASP A 58 19.95 7.16 10.48
C ASP A 58 21.06 6.29 9.87
N PRO A 59 22.34 6.48 10.25
CA PRO A 59 23.42 5.63 9.74
C PRO A 59 23.30 4.18 10.21
N GLU A 60 22.49 3.91 11.25
CA GLU A 60 22.22 2.57 11.79
C GLU A 60 20.84 2.05 11.37
N TRP A 61 20.29 2.53 10.23
CA TRP A 61 18.96 2.13 9.76
C TRP A 61 18.78 0.60 9.67
N GLU A 62 19.83 -0.16 9.40
CA GLU A 62 19.79 -1.63 9.36
C GLU A 62 19.47 -2.24 10.73
N ALA A 63 20.06 -1.69 11.81
CA ALA A 63 19.74 -2.10 13.17
C ALA A 63 18.40 -1.53 13.63
N ASN A 64 18.01 -0.38 13.08
CA ASN A 64 16.79 0.37 13.42
C ASN A 64 15.70 0.26 12.34
N ARG A 65 15.63 -0.85 11.59
CA ARG A 65 14.74 -1.01 10.42
C ARG A 65 13.32 -0.54 10.66
N ARG A 66 12.79 -0.89 11.83
CA ARG A 66 11.42 -0.63 12.28
C ARG A 66 11.08 0.85 12.50
N LYS A 67 12.08 1.73 12.65
CA LYS A 67 11.90 3.19 12.73
C LYS A 67 11.17 3.75 11.50
N LEU A 68 11.30 3.08 10.35
CA LEU A 68 10.56 3.43 9.13
C LEU A 68 9.05 3.56 9.39
N ALA A 69 8.46 2.68 10.20
CA ALA A 69 7.02 2.67 10.47
C ALA A 69 6.50 3.93 11.18
N ASP A 70 7.39 4.74 11.78
CA ASP A 70 7.00 5.99 12.43
C ASP A 70 7.09 7.21 11.47
N CYS A 71 7.49 6.98 10.22
CA CYS A 71 7.79 8.02 9.23
C CYS A 71 6.69 8.22 8.17
N ALA A 72 5.63 7.41 8.19
CA ALA A 72 4.50 7.56 7.29
C ALA A 72 3.80 8.91 7.49
N VAL A 73 3.40 9.55 6.39
CA VAL A 73 2.58 10.78 6.40
C VAL A 73 1.29 10.55 5.61
N GLY A 74 0.40 11.55 5.55
CA GLY A 74 -0.85 11.45 4.78
C GLY A 74 -1.93 10.61 5.46
N PHE A 75 -2.83 10.02 4.68
CA PHE A 75 -3.95 9.25 5.21
C PHE A 75 -3.52 7.89 5.79
N GLY A 76 -2.49 7.26 5.23
CA GLY A 76 -1.91 6.01 5.72
C GLY A 76 -0.90 6.16 6.86
N LYS A 77 -0.77 7.34 7.48
CA LYS A 77 0.21 7.61 8.55
C LYS A 77 0.14 6.70 9.77
N ASN A 78 -0.98 6.00 9.95
CA ASN A 78 -1.20 5.09 11.07
C ASN A 78 -0.81 3.64 10.74
N ALA A 79 -0.39 3.35 9.52
CA ALA A 79 0.07 2.02 9.12
C ALA A 79 1.37 1.67 9.87
N ILE A 80 1.28 0.85 10.91
CA ILE A 80 2.47 0.40 11.67
C ILE A 80 3.11 -0.86 11.08
N GLY A 81 2.45 -1.51 10.12
CA GLY A 81 2.93 -2.77 9.53
C GLY A 81 3.20 -3.83 10.59
N GLY A 82 4.34 -4.50 10.46
CA GLY A 82 4.85 -5.48 11.42
C GLY A 82 5.80 -4.93 12.49
N ARG A 83 5.79 -3.60 12.75
CA ARG A 83 6.75 -2.95 13.67
C ARG A 83 6.88 -3.65 15.02
N ASP A 84 5.76 -4.05 15.60
CA ASP A 84 5.72 -4.59 16.95
C ASP A 84 5.89 -6.12 17.00
N GLY A 85 6.28 -6.72 15.87
CA GLY A 85 6.55 -8.15 15.71
C GLY A 85 8.02 -8.51 15.62
N ASP A 86 8.26 -9.81 15.42
CA ASP A 86 9.57 -10.35 15.16
C ASP A 86 10.01 -10.11 13.70
N VAL A 87 11.32 -10.16 13.49
CA VAL A 87 11.89 -10.13 12.13
C VAL A 87 11.77 -11.52 11.53
N TYR A 88 11.19 -11.60 10.34
CA TYR A 88 11.17 -12.80 9.51
C TYR A 88 12.14 -12.61 8.35
N VAL A 89 13.07 -13.54 8.16
CA VAL A 89 14.01 -13.49 7.03
C VAL A 89 13.55 -14.49 5.97
N VAL A 90 13.18 -13.97 4.81
CA VAL A 90 12.96 -14.78 3.62
C VAL A 90 14.33 -15.22 3.11
N THR A 91 14.47 -16.52 2.89
CA THR A 91 15.70 -17.18 2.42
C THR A 91 15.47 -18.01 1.16
N ASP A 92 14.21 -18.18 0.75
CA ASP A 92 13.81 -19.04 -0.37
C ASP A 92 12.80 -18.33 -1.27
N SER A 93 13.22 -18.09 -2.52
CA SER A 93 12.42 -17.48 -3.58
C SER A 93 11.88 -18.49 -4.61
N GLY A 94 12.30 -19.76 -4.53
CA GLY A 94 12.01 -20.77 -5.55
C GLY A 94 10.84 -21.69 -5.23
N ASN A 95 10.48 -21.84 -3.96
CA ASN A 95 9.49 -22.82 -3.49
C ASN A 95 8.13 -22.19 -3.13
N ASP A 96 7.56 -21.38 -4.02
CA ASP A 96 6.20 -20.86 -3.82
C ASP A 96 5.14 -21.98 -3.91
N ASP A 97 4.58 -22.38 -2.77
CA ASP A 97 3.44 -23.30 -2.67
C ASP A 97 2.22 -22.56 -2.10
N PRO A 98 1.21 -22.25 -2.94
CA PRO A 98 0.00 -21.56 -2.51
C PRO A 98 -0.79 -22.25 -1.40
N LEU A 99 -0.76 -23.59 -1.36
CA LEU A 99 -1.55 -24.41 -0.45
C LEU A 99 -0.81 -24.72 0.85
N ASN A 100 0.49 -25.02 0.75
CA ASN A 100 1.33 -25.38 1.89
C ASN A 100 2.63 -24.57 1.90
N PRO A 101 2.56 -23.25 2.16
CA PRO A 101 3.74 -22.40 2.15
C PRO A 101 4.80 -22.90 3.13
N THR A 102 6.05 -22.98 2.68
CA THR A 102 7.15 -23.50 3.51
C THR A 102 7.85 -22.38 4.29
N PRO A 103 8.25 -22.60 5.55
CA PRO A 103 9.11 -21.66 6.27
C PRO A 103 10.37 -21.31 5.45
N GLY A 104 10.76 -20.04 5.46
CA GLY A 104 11.80 -19.46 4.62
C GLY A 104 11.27 -18.74 3.38
N THR A 105 10.02 -18.97 2.97
CA THR A 105 9.42 -18.30 1.80
C THR A 105 8.65 -17.02 2.16
N LEU A 106 8.54 -16.10 1.20
CA LEU A 106 7.71 -14.89 1.36
C LEU A 106 6.25 -15.25 1.64
N ARG A 107 5.69 -16.24 0.94
CA ARG A 107 4.30 -16.65 1.14
C ARG A 107 4.05 -17.15 2.55
N HIS A 108 4.94 -17.96 3.11
CA HIS A 108 4.82 -18.38 4.50
C HIS A 108 4.86 -17.18 5.45
N ALA A 109 5.78 -16.24 5.24
CA ALA A 109 5.92 -15.07 6.10
C ALA A 109 4.64 -14.22 6.16
N VAL A 110 4.05 -13.90 5.00
CA VAL A 110 2.92 -12.95 4.93
C VAL A 110 1.61 -13.51 5.47
N ILE A 111 1.46 -14.84 5.55
CA ILE A 111 0.24 -15.49 6.07
C ILE A 111 0.29 -15.73 7.58
N GLN A 112 1.42 -15.48 8.25
CA GLN A 112 1.46 -15.67 9.70
C GLN A 112 0.47 -14.74 10.41
N THR A 113 -0.02 -15.19 11.56
CA THR A 113 -1.05 -14.45 12.30
C THR A 113 -0.47 -13.35 13.16
N GLU A 114 0.73 -13.56 13.69
CA GLU A 114 1.50 -12.58 14.43
C GLU A 114 2.00 -11.44 13.51
N PRO A 115 2.23 -10.24 14.07
CA PRO A 115 2.92 -9.18 13.36
C PRO A 115 4.31 -9.63 12.92
N LEU A 116 4.73 -9.31 11.69
CA LEU A 116 6.07 -9.64 11.20
C LEU A 116 6.69 -8.52 10.37
N TRP A 117 7.95 -8.20 10.68
CA TRP A 117 8.81 -7.37 9.85
C TRP A 117 9.63 -8.27 8.92
N ILE A 118 9.18 -8.40 7.68
CA ILE A 118 9.72 -9.35 6.71
C ILE A 118 10.85 -8.69 5.93
N ILE A 119 12.03 -9.30 5.97
CA ILE A 119 13.23 -8.90 5.23
C ILE A 119 13.73 -10.07 4.36
N PHE A 120 14.75 -9.81 3.57
CA PHE A 120 15.37 -10.77 2.66
C PHE A 120 16.86 -10.88 3.01
N ASP A 121 17.46 -12.05 2.81
CA ASP A 121 18.90 -12.29 3.09
C ASP A 121 19.80 -12.13 1.86
N HIS A 122 19.22 -12.10 0.65
CA HIS A 122 19.91 -11.85 -0.61
C HIS A 122 18.95 -11.24 -1.65
N ASP A 123 19.50 -10.86 -2.80
CA ASP A 123 18.72 -10.43 -3.96
C ASP A 123 17.83 -11.58 -4.45
N MET A 124 16.55 -11.31 -4.73
CA MET A 124 15.58 -12.34 -5.07
C MET A 124 14.70 -11.93 -6.24
N VAL A 125 14.43 -12.89 -7.13
CA VAL A 125 13.34 -12.81 -8.10
C VAL A 125 12.30 -13.86 -7.72
N ILE A 126 11.15 -13.39 -7.25
CA ILE A 126 10.08 -14.24 -6.72
C ILE A 126 8.98 -14.33 -7.77
N ASN A 127 8.74 -15.55 -8.25
CA ASN A 127 7.65 -15.88 -9.17
C ASN A 127 6.54 -16.58 -8.38
N LEU A 128 5.45 -15.87 -8.14
CA LEU A 128 4.31 -16.40 -7.42
C LEU A 128 3.45 -17.27 -8.34
N ARG A 129 2.99 -18.41 -7.85
CA ARG A 129 2.08 -19.31 -8.58
C ARG A 129 0.63 -18.84 -8.54
N GLU A 130 0.25 -18.20 -7.43
CA GLU A 130 -1.07 -17.61 -7.20
C GLU A 130 -0.92 -16.27 -6.48
N GLN A 131 -1.98 -15.48 -6.41
CA GLN A 131 -1.93 -14.17 -5.72
C GLN A 131 -1.38 -14.29 -4.29
N LEU A 132 -0.53 -13.35 -3.90
CA LEU A 132 0.06 -13.29 -2.57
C LEU A 132 -0.89 -12.54 -1.63
N LEU A 133 -1.76 -13.30 -0.98
CA LEU A 133 -2.61 -12.78 0.10
C LEU A 133 -1.76 -12.46 1.33
N ILE A 134 -1.82 -11.21 1.78
CA ILE A 134 -1.06 -10.73 2.94
C ILE A 134 -2.02 -10.55 4.12
N ASN A 135 -1.71 -11.16 5.27
CA ASN A 135 -2.46 -10.94 6.51
C ASN A 135 -2.15 -9.56 7.11
N SER A 136 -2.97 -9.11 8.07
CA SER A 136 -2.74 -7.85 8.78
C SER A 136 -1.39 -7.82 9.53
N TYR A 137 -0.92 -6.61 9.85
CA TYR A 137 0.31 -6.36 10.61
C TYR A 137 1.57 -6.94 9.97
N LYS A 138 1.76 -6.63 8.68
CA LYS A 138 2.94 -7.08 7.92
C LYS A 138 3.70 -5.89 7.38
N THR A 139 5.01 -5.95 7.48
CA THR A 139 5.90 -5.11 6.68
C THR A 139 6.68 -6.00 5.73
N ILE A 140 6.64 -5.73 4.43
CA ILE A 140 7.60 -6.27 3.47
C ILE A 140 8.65 -5.17 3.23
N ASP A 141 9.88 -5.40 3.68
CA ASP A 141 10.98 -4.44 3.63
C ASP A 141 12.13 -4.99 2.77
N GLY A 142 12.20 -4.55 1.52
CA GLY A 142 13.26 -4.95 0.59
C GLY A 142 14.58 -4.21 0.77
N ARG A 143 14.73 -3.31 1.75
CA ARG A 143 15.98 -2.55 1.90
C ARG A 143 17.17 -3.46 2.16
N GLY A 144 18.25 -3.24 1.41
CA GLY A 144 19.50 -4.00 1.47
C GLY A 144 19.67 -4.99 0.31
N HIS A 145 18.60 -5.30 -0.43
CA HIS A 145 18.60 -6.29 -1.50
C HIS A 145 17.77 -5.84 -2.70
N ASP A 146 18.11 -6.33 -3.90
CA ASP A 146 17.25 -6.23 -5.09
C ASP A 146 16.20 -7.34 -5.04
N VAL A 147 14.98 -6.98 -4.62
CA VAL A 147 13.88 -7.92 -4.46
C VAL A 147 12.80 -7.60 -5.48
N GLN A 148 12.46 -8.62 -6.29
CA GLN A 148 11.52 -8.51 -7.38
C GLN A 148 10.37 -9.51 -7.22
N ILE A 149 9.15 -9.08 -7.51
CA ILE A 149 7.97 -9.95 -7.65
C ILE A 149 7.50 -9.84 -9.09
N THR A 150 7.49 -10.96 -9.83
CA THR A 150 7.29 -10.91 -11.29
C THR A 150 6.73 -12.17 -11.92
N SER A 151 6.22 -12.03 -13.14
CA SER A 151 5.91 -13.12 -14.09
C SER A 151 4.92 -14.16 -13.55
N GLY A 152 3.96 -13.68 -12.77
CA GLY A 152 2.87 -14.43 -12.15
C GLY A 152 1.90 -13.44 -11.50
N PRO A 153 0.89 -13.90 -10.77
CA PRO A 153 0.08 -13.01 -9.94
C PRO A 153 0.95 -12.29 -8.91
N CYS A 154 0.50 -11.13 -8.42
CA CYS A 154 1.28 -10.32 -7.50
C CYS A 154 0.55 -10.15 -6.15
N ILE A 155 0.55 -8.95 -5.59
CA ILE A 155 0.16 -8.73 -4.20
C ILE A 155 -1.33 -8.41 -4.10
N THR A 156 -2.00 -9.03 -3.13
CA THR A 156 -3.41 -8.74 -2.84
C THR A 156 -3.61 -8.54 -1.34
N LEU A 157 -4.13 -7.36 -0.98
CA LEU A 157 -4.59 -7.00 0.36
C LEU A 157 -6.11 -7.09 0.39
N HIS A 158 -6.66 -8.13 1.02
CA HIS A 158 -8.10 -8.37 1.04
C HIS A 158 -8.64 -8.35 2.47
N ASN A 159 -9.41 -7.30 2.81
CA ASN A 159 -9.99 -7.06 4.14
C ASN A 159 -8.96 -7.10 5.29
N VAL A 160 -7.79 -6.49 5.07
CA VAL A 160 -6.70 -6.44 6.06
C VAL A 160 -6.38 -5.01 6.51
N SER A 161 -5.59 -4.90 7.57
CA SER A 161 -5.12 -3.61 8.05
C SER A 161 -3.66 -3.63 8.49
N ASN A 162 -3.05 -2.45 8.57
CA ASN A 162 -1.67 -2.26 9.03
C ASN A 162 -0.68 -3.05 8.15
N VAL A 163 -0.57 -2.65 6.89
CA VAL A 163 0.38 -3.26 5.94
C VAL A 163 1.32 -2.19 5.39
N ILE A 164 2.61 -2.47 5.42
CA ILE A 164 3.65 -1.64 4.79
C ILE A 164 4.31 -2.49 3.70
N ILE A 165 4.41 -1.96 2.49
CA ILE A 165 5.17 -2.56 1.38
C ILE A 165 6.21 -1.53 0.97
N HIS A 166 7.49 -1.88 1.14
CA HIS A 166 8.57 -0.94 1.01
C HIS A 166 9.78 -1.50 0.24
N ASN A 167 10.28 -0.72 -0.72
CA ASN A 167 11.52 -1.00 -1.47
C ASN A 167 11.52 -2.34 -2.22
N ILE A 168 10.44 -2.64 -2.95
CA ILE A 168 10.30 -3.85 -3.79
C ILE A 168 10.04 -3.43 -5.25
N TYR A 169 10.58 -4.20 -6.20
CA TYR A 169 10.27 -4.04 -7.63
C TYR A 169 9.19 -5.03 -8.06
N ILE A 170 8.01 -4.52 -8.45
CA ILE A 170 6.86 -5.33 -8.83
C ILE A 170 6.61 -5.12 -10.33
N HIS A 171 6.71 -6.18 -11.13
CA HIS A 171 6.54 -6.03 -12.58
C HIS A 171 6.04 -7.28 -13.27
N LYS A 172 5.45 -7.13 -14.46
CA LYS A 172 4.98 -8.28 -15.26
C LYS A 172 4.03 -9.17 -14.47
N CYS A 173 3.17 -8.56 -13.67
CA CYS A 173 2.10 -9.26 -12.99
C CYS A 173 1.11 -9.79 -14.02
N LEU A 174 0.65 -11.02 -13.82
CA LEU A 174 -0.21 -11.75 -14.74
C LEU A 174 -1.50 -12.17 -14.04
N PRO A 175 -2.63 -12.27 -14.77
CA PRO A 175 -3.87 -12.75 -14.19
C PRO A 175 -3.75 -14.18 -13.69
N SER A 176 -4.54 -14.53 -12.67
CA SER A 176 -4.81 -15.92 -12.28
C SER A 176 -6.30 -16.24 -12.30
N GLY A 177 -6.62 -17.52 -12.36
CA GLY A 177 -7.98 -18.00 -12.19
C GLY A 177 -8.35 -18.18 -10.72
N TYR A 178 -9.51 -18.78 -10.47
CA TYR A 178 -9.87 -19.24 -9.14
C TYR A 178 -8.80 -20.15 -8.56
N ALA A 179 -8.34 -19.82 -7.35
CA ALA A 179 -7.24 -20.50 -6.69
C ALA A 179 -7.64 -20.95 -5.29
N MET A 180 -7.20 -22.16 -4.94
CA MET A 180 -7.12 -22.57 -3.55
C MET A 180 -5.76 -22.12 -3.01
N VAL A 181 -5.78 -21.44 -1.88
CA VAL A 181 -4.58 -20.99 -1.16
C VAL A 181 -4.53 -21.69 0.20
N TRP A 182 -3.68 -21.21 1.11
CA TRP A 182 -3.47 -21.80 2.43
C TRP A 182 -4.75 -21.93 3.27
N ASP A 183 -5.78 -21.12 3.00
CA ASP A 183 -7.07 -21.18 3.69
C ASP A 183 -8.11 -22.02 2.91
N PRO A 184 -9.15 -22.54 3.58
CA PRO A 184 -10.06 -23.51 2.99
C PRO A 184 -11.09 -22.89 2.02
N PHE A 185 -11.05 -21.58 1.77
CA PHE A 185 -11.97 -20.90 0.89
C PHE A 185 -11.35 -20.66 -0.49
N PRO A 186 -12.10 -20.86 -1.58
CA PRO A 186 -11.63 -20.48 -2.90
C PRO A 186 -11.59 -18.95 -2.99
N HIS A 187 -10.49 -18.42 -3.49
CA HIS A 187 -10.36 -16.99 -3.75
C HIS A 187 -10.61 -16.71 -5.22
N SER A 188 -11.21 -15.55 -5.50
CA SER A 188 -11.19 -15.01 -6.86
C SER A 188 -9.73 -14.87 -7.31
N GLY A 189 -9.51 -15.09 -8.60
CA GLY A 189 -8.19 -14.84 -9.19
C GLY A 189 -7.82 -13.37 -9.16
N SER A 190 -6.57 -13.10 -9.55
CA SER A 190 -6.08 -11.74 -9.76
C SER A 190 -6.30 -11.34 -11.21
N ASP A 191 -6.66 -10.08 -11.45
CA ASP A 191 -6.71 -9.49 -12.81
C ASP A 191 -5.30 -9.17 -13.35
N GLY A 192 -4.26 -9.37 -12.53
CA GLY A 192 -2.87 -9.14 -12.91
C GLY A 192 -2.35 -7.75 -12.53
N ASP A 193 -2.93 -7.15 -11.49
CA ASP A 193 -2.43 -5.92 -10.88
C ASP A 193 -1.07 -6.13 -10.21
N GLY A 194 -0.31 -5.04 -10.06
CA GLY A 194 0.86 -5.02 -9.18
C GLY A 194 0.50 -5.23 -7.70
N ILE A 195 -0.40 -4.36 -7.19
CA ILE A 195 -0.91 -4.40 -5.82
C ILE A 195 -2.41 -4.11 -5.83
N SER A 196 -3.24 -5.11 -5.55
CA SER A 196 -4.68 -4.94 -5.35
C SER A 196 -4.99 -4.72 -3.87
N ILE A 197 -5.77 -3.68 -3.54
CA ILE A 197 -6.16 -3.29 -2.19
C ILE A 197 -7.69 -3.25 -2.13
N PHE A 198 -8.28 -4.22 -1.45
CA PHE A 198 -9.72 -4.43 -1.38
C PHE A 198 -10.19 -4.40 0.08
N GLY A 199 -11.14 -3.53 0.43
CA GLY A 199 -11.69 -3.40 1.78
C GLY A 199 -10.65 -3.22 2.90
N SER A 200 -9.47 -2.70 2.57
CA SER A 200 -8.32 -2.67 3.47
C SER A 200 -8.03 -1.27 3.98
N ARG A 201 -7.39 -1.16 5.15
CA ARG A 201 -7.11 0.14 5.78
C ARG A 201 -5.75 0.23 6.44
N ASP A 202 -5.26 1.44 6.63
CA ASP A 202 -3.95 1.70 7.24
C ASP A 202 -2.85 0.97 6.45
N VAL A 203 -2.74 1.34 5.17
CA VAL A 203 -1.80 0.76 4.20
C VAL A 203 -0.79 1.82 3.76
N TRP A 204 0.47 1.45 3.67
CA TRP A 204 1.54 2.32 3.17
C TRP A 204 2.40 1.62 2.13
N ILE A 205 2.38 2.14 0.90
CA ILE A 205 3.19 1.65 -0.22
C ILE A 205 4.27 2.70 -0.52
N ASP A 206 5.53 2.37 -0.26
CA ASP A 206 6.62 3.34 -0.23
C ASP A 206 7.91 2.88 -0.93
N HIS A 207 8.54 3.73 -1.74
CA HIS A 207 9.79 3.39 -2.45
C HIS A 207 9.73 2.10 -3.30
N CYS A 208 8.54 1.68 -3.72
CA CYS A 208 8.41 0.57 -4.65
C CYS A 208 8.63 1.06 -6.10
N THR A 209 9.16 0.17 -6.93
CA THR A 209 9.12 0.37 -8.38
C THR A 209 8.04 -0.53 -8.95
N LEU A 210 7.17 0.00 -9.82
CA LEU A 210 6.07 -0.76 -10.42
C LEU A 210 6.03 -0.56 -11.93
N ALA A 211 5.97 -1.65 -12.71
CA ALA A 211 5.99 -1.54 -14.16
C ALA A 211 5.30 -2.70 -14.90
N ASN A 212 4.72 -2.41 -16.06
CA ASN A 212 4.31 -3.40 -17.06
C ASN A 212 3.52 -4.57 -16.45
N CYS A 213 2.54 -4.28 -15.61
CA CYS A 213 1.59 -5.29 -15.12
C CYS A 213 0.57 -5.60 -16.23
N TYR A 214 -0.33 -6.55 -15.99
CA TYR A 214 -1.34 -6.88 -17.01
C TYR A 214 -2.51 -5.89 -16.98
N ASP A 215 -2.99 -5.54 -15.78
CA ASP A 215 -4.13 -4.64 -15.56
C ASP A 215 -3.68 -3.36 -14.83
N GLY A 216 -3.93 -3.15 -13.54
CA GLY A 216 -3.48 -2.00 -12.75
C GLY A 216 -2.02 -2.08 -12.26
N LEU A 217 -1.37 -0.96 -11.90
CA LEU A 217 -0.20 -1.04 -11.00
C LEU A 217 -0.62 -1.08 -9.53
N ILE A 218 -1.48 -0.16 -9.10
CA ILE A 218 -2.07 -0.17 -7.75
C ILE A 218 -3.55 0.18 -7.82
N ASP A 219 -4.38 -0.75 -7.35
CA ASP A 219 -5.81 -0.62 -7.36
C ASP A 219 -6.36 -0.62 -5.93
N ALA A 220 -7.01 0.46 -5.52
CA ALA A 220 -7.64 0.58 -4.21
C ALA A 220 -9.17 0.70 -4.36
N THR A 221 -9.87 -0.33 -3.91
CA THR A 221 -11.30 -0.52 -4.19
C THR A 221 -12.06 -0.99 -2.95
N TYR A 222 -13.39 -1.13 -3.10
CA TYR A 222 -14.30 -1.70 -2.11
C TYR A 222 -14.19 -1.12 -0.68
N GLY A 223 -14.28 0.21 -0.56
CA GLY A 223 -14.25 0.88 0.75
C GLY A 223 -12.86 0.93 1.41
N SER A 224 -11.79 0.61 0.67
CA SER A 224 -10.43 0.80 1.17
C SER A 224 -10.15 2.26 1.52
N THR A 225 -9.45 2.50 2.64
CA THR A 225 -9.25 3.84 3.19
C THR A 225 -7.94 3.94 3.97
N SER A 226 -7.56 5.14 4.42
CA SER A 226 -6.31 5.34 5.17
C SER A 226 -5.08 4.77 4.45
N ILE A 227 -4.88 5.16 3.19
CA ILE A 227 -3.78 4.69 2.34
C ILE A 227 -2.82 5.84 2.04
N THR A 228 -1.52 5.58 2.11
CA THR A 228 -0.49 6.47 1.55
C THR A 228 0.31 5.70 0.50
N ILE A 229 0.46 6.31 -0.68
CA ILE A 229 1.32 5.83 -1.77
C ILE A 229 2.38 6.92 -1.98
N SER A 230 3.62 6.67 -1.57
CA SER A 230 4.70 7.68 -1.54
C SER A 230 5.99 7.18 -2.15
N ASN A 231 6.78 8.09 -2.74
CA ASN A 231 8.13 7.79 -3.22
C ASN A 231 8.27 6.60 -4.20
N ASN A 232 7.17 6.17 -4.81
CA ASN A 232 7.17 5.06 -5.75
C ASN A 232 7.63 5.54 -7.14
N TYR A 233 8.25 4.65 -7.91
CA TYR A 233 8.56 4.88 -9.31
C TYR A 233 7.69 3.97 -10.19
N MET A 234 6.72 4.57 -10.87
CA MET A 234 5.75 3.87 -11.71
C MET A 234 6.01 4.19 -13.18
N LEU A 235 6.27 3.16 -13.99
CA LEU A 235 6.75 3.35 -15.35
C LEU A 235 6.24 2.27 -16.31
N HIS A 236 6.25 2.60 -17.60
CA HIS A 236 5.92 1.66 -18.69
C HIS A 236 4.58 0.95 -18.51
N HIS A 237 3.54 1.71 -18.20
CA HIS A 237 2.21 1.18 -17.92
C HIS A 237 1.12 2.19 -18.28
N ASN A 238 -0.04 1.71 -18.73
CA ASN A 238 -1.20 2.52 -19.15
C ASN A 238 -2.16 2.80 -17.99
N GLU A 239 -2.55 1.76 -17.26
CA GLU A 239 -3.57 1.79 -16.22
C GLU A 239 -2.89 1.84 -14.85
N VAL A 240 -2.35 3.02 -14.52
CA VAL A 240 -1.39 3.15 -13.42
C VAL A 240 -2.05 2.94 -12.06
N MET A 241 -3.14 3.64 -11.75
CA MET A 241 -3.82 3.49 -10.46
C MET A 241 -5.34 3.65 -10.61
N LEU A 242 -6.09 2.75 -9.99
CA LEU A 242 -7.53 2.88 -9.80
C LEU A 242 -7.87 3.17 -8.33
N MET A 243 -8.77 4.12 -8.10
CA MET A 243 -9.25 4.51 -6.77
C MET A 243 -10.78 4.55 -6.78
N GLY A 244 -11.40 3.41 -6.43
CA GLY A 244 -12.84 3.16 -6.62
C GLY A 244 -13.15 2.44 -7.94
N HIS A 245 -14.02 1.44 -7.91
CA HIS A 245 -14.25 0.49 -9.01
C HIS A 245 -15.66 0.54 -9.62
N SER A 246 -16.59 1.28 -9.02
CA SER A 246 -17.99 1.29 -9.45
C SER A 246 -18.68 2.61 -9.07
N ASP A 247 -19.41 3.18 -10.03
CA ASP A 247 -20.26 4.36 -9.85
C ASP A 247 -21.49 4.06 -8.96
N GLU A 248 -21.77 2.78 -8.69
CA GLU A 248 -22.88 2.31 -7.86
C GLU A 248 -22.45 2.00 -6.42
N PHE A 249 -21.15 2.10 -6.11
CA PHE A 249 -20.64 1.84 -4.76
C PHE A 249 -20.90 3.05 -3.85
N LEU A 250 -22.11 3.11 -3.29
CA LEU A 250 -22.54 4.13 -2.34
C LEU A 250 -22.21 3.70 -0.90
N ASP A 251 -21.77 4.65 -0.08
CA ASP A 251 -21.32 4.49 1.33
C ASP A 251 -22.30 3.75 2.25
#